data_AF-A0A962UX12-F1
#
_entry.id   AF-A0A962UX12-F1
#
_cell.length_a   1.000
_cell.length_b   1.000
_cell.length_c   1.000
_cell.angle_alpha   90.00
_cell.angle_beta   90.00
_cell.angle_gamma   90.00
#
_symmetry.space_group_name_H-M   'P 1'
#
loop_
_entity.id
_entity.type
_entity.pdbx_description
1 polymer ?
#
loop_
_entity_poly.entity_id
_entity_poly.type
_entity_poly.pdbx_seq_one_letter_code
_entity_poly.pdbx_strand_id
1 'polypeptide(L)'
;RWLLIALVSIILGGIGAVIFSSDLAVGIKIVLAMLFSVIGGIIPAAILSGAPVHAPSPAQIGVTNGIIVQGSNMGSLFGPPLVALLVSSLGGWNNAGWLLLCSGVLGLILALLVRTLEQQHAQQAILLTKPR
;
A
#
# COMPACT_ATOMS: atom_id res chain seq x y z
N ARG A 1 4.39 -12.58 0.70
CA ARG A 1 3.30 -11.57 0.57
C ARG A 1 3.87 -10.16 0.56
N TRP A 2 4.81 -9.86 1.46
CA TRP A 2 5.52 -8.56 1.50
C TRP A 2 6.08 -8.11 0.14
N LEU A 3 6.67 -9.01 -0.66
CA LEU A 3 7.24 -8.66 -1.97
C LEU A 3 6.19 -8.10 -2.93
N LEU A 4 4.99 -8.71 -2.97
CA LEU A 4 3.89 -8.23 -3.81
C LEU A 4 3.46 -6.84 -3.38
N ILE A 5 3.29 -6.62 -2.07
CA ILE A 5 2.90 -5.30 -1.53
C ILE A 5 3.98 -4.26 -1.87
N ALA A 6 5.26 -4.58 -1.64
CA ALA A 6 6.39 -3.69 -1.94
C ALA A 6 6.46 -3.31 -3.42
N LEU A 7 6.41 -4.29 -4.34
CA LEU A 7 6.46 -4.05 -5.77
C LEU A 7 5.28 -3.21 -6.24
N VAL A 8 4.07 -3.57 -5.81
CA VAL A 8 2.86 -2.85 -6.19
C VAL A 8 2.86 -1.42 -5.65
N SER A 9 3.30 -1.20 -4.40
CA SER A 9 3.43 0.15 -3.84
C SER A 9 4.43 1.02 -4.60
N ILE A 10 5.58 0.49 -5.01
CA ILE A 10 6.55 1.23 -5.84
C ILE A 10 5.94 1.55 -7.21
N ILE A 11 5.32 0.57 -7.87
CA ILE A 11 4.73 0.73 -9.19
C ILE A 11 3.63 1.80 -9.15
N LEU A 12 2.70 1.72 -8.19
CA LEU A 12 1.63 2.69 -8.05
C LEU A 12 2.15 4.08 -7.66
N GLY A 13 3.13 4.17 -6.76
CA GLY A 13 3.76 5.45 -6.42
C GLY A 13 4.42 6.11 -7.63
N GLY A 14 5.13 5.34 -8.44
CA GLY A 14 5.76 5.81 -9.69
C GLY A 14 4.73 6.22 -10.73
N ILE A 15 3.73 5.39 -11.01
CA ILE A 15 2.64 5.72 -11.94
C ILE A 15 1.89 6.99 -11.47
N GLY A 16 1.60 7.07 -10.17
CA GLY A 16 0.95 8.23 -9.56
C GLY A 16 1.73 9.53 -9.75
N ALA A 17 3.06 9.49 -9.57
CA ALA A 17 3.91 10.65 -9.84
C ALA A 17 3.84 11.09 -11.31
N VAL A 18 3.82 10.13 -12.24
CA VAL A 18 3.80 10.41 -13.69
C VAL A 18 2.44 10.93 -14.18
N ILE A 19 1.31 10.42 -13.66
CA ILE A 19 -0.05 10.84 -14.07
C ILE A 19 -0.24 12.35 -13.91
N PHE A 20 0.31 12.92 -12.84
CA PHE A 20 0.13 14.34 -12.51
C PHE A 20 1.12 15.27 -13.22
N SER A 21 2.13 14.74 -13.93
CA SER A 21 3.10 15.55 -14.67
C SER A 21 2.44 16.47 -15.72
N SER A 22 2.97 17.70 -15.89
CA SER A 22 2.44 18.68 -16.86
C SER A 22 2.68 18.27 -18.31
N ASP A 23 3.77 17.55 -18.58
CA ASP A 23 4.33 17.38 -19.92
C ASP A 23 3.76 16.18 -20.67
N LEU A 24 2.79 15.47 -20.06
CA LEU A 24 2.26 14.22 -20.56
C LEU A 24 0.92 14.40 -21.27
N ALA A 25 0.78 13.82 -22.46
CA ALA A 25 -0.45 13.83 -23.23
C ALA A 25 -1.61 13.18 -22.45
N VAL A 26 -2.82 13.75 -22.58
CA VAL A 26 -4.02 13.30 -21.86
C VAL A 26 -4.31 11.82 -22.09
N GLY A 27 -4.15 11.33 -23.33
CA GLY A 27 -4.37 9.91 -23.65
C GLY A 27 -3.47 8.98 -22.82
N ILE A 28 -2.21 9.34 -22.60
CA ILE A 28 -1.28 8.55 -21.79
C ILE A 28 -1.69 8.59 -20.32
N LYS A 29 -2.11 9.76 -19.81
CA LYS A 29 -2.62 9.88 -18.42
C LYS A 29 -3.80 8.96 -18.17
N ILE A 30 -4.72 8.84 -19.12
CA ILE A 30 -5.88 7.93 -19.03
C ILE A 30 -5.42 6.47 -18.97
N VAL A 31 -4.51 6.06 -19.86
CA VAL A 31 -3.96 4.70 -19.85
C VAL A 31 -3.26 4.38 -18.52
N LEU A 32 -2.45 5.31 -18.01
CA LEU A 32 -1.79 5.17 -16.72
C LEU A 32 -2.80 5.10 -15.56
N ALA A 33 -3.88 5.87 -15.60
CA ALA A 33 -4.93 5.82 -14.59
C ALA A 33 -5.67 4.47 -14.60
N MET A 34 -5.92 3.90 -15.79
CA MET A 34 -6.49 2.54 -15.91
C MET A 34 -5.54 1.49 -15.32
N LEU A 35 -4.25 1.55 -15.66
CA LEU A 35 -3.24 0.65 -15.09
C LEU A 35 -3.14 0.81 -13.58
N PHE A 36 -3.15 2.04 -13.07
CA PHE A 36 -3.15 2.34 -11.64
C PHE A 36 -4.35 1.68 -10.94
N SER A 37 -5.55 1.74 -11.54
CA SER A 37 -6.75 1.13 -10.98
C SER A 37 -6.66 -0.40 -10.95
N VAL A 38 -6.23 -1.03 -12.06
CA VAL A 38 -6.09 -2.49 -12.16
C VAL A 38 -5.06 -3.01 -11.14
N ILE A 39 -3.90 -2.37 -11.08
CA ILE A 39 -2.81 -2.76 -10.18
C ILE A 39 -3.16 -2.45 -8.71
N GLY A 40 -3.89 -1.36 -8.47
CA GLY A 40 -4.35 -0.91 -7.16
C GLY A 40 -5.10 -1.98 -6.37
N GLY A 41 -5.91 -2.80 -7.05
CA GLY A 41 -6.66 -3.88 -6.43
C GLY A 41 -5.81 -5.03 -5.85
N ILE A 42 -4.53 -5.14 -6.25
CA ILE A 42 -3.66 -6.22 -5.81
C ILE A 42 -3.27 -6.07 -4.33
N ILE A 43 -3.09 -4.85 -3.83
CA ILE A 43 -2.73 -4.59 -2.41
C ILE A 43 -3.79 -5.12 -1.44
N PRO A 44 -5.07 -4.70 -1.51
CA PRO A 44 -6.09 -5.18 -0.56
C PRO A 44 -6.32 -6.69 -0.69
N ALA A 45 -6.25 -7.25 -1.90
CA ALA A 45 -6.33 -8.70 -2.11
C ALA A 45 -5.19 -9.45 -1.38
N ALA A 46 -3.95 -8.97 -1.51
CA ALA A 46 -2.80 -9.56 -0.83
C ALA A 46 -2.91 -9.46 0.70
N ILE A 47 -3.33 -8.31 1.23
CA ILE A 47 -3.47 -8.07 2.67
C ILE A 47 -4.60 -8.92 3.27
N LEU A 48 -5.80 -8.90 2.67
CA LEU A 48 -6.95 -9.67 3.15
C LEU A 48 -6.72 -11.18 3.09
N SER A 49 -6.03 -11.68 2.05
CA SER A 49 -5.63 -13.10 1.99
C SER A 49 -4.62 -13.49 3.09
N GLY A 50 -3.93 -12.50 3.66
CA GLY A 50 -2.99 -12.68 4.76
C GLY A 50 -3.64 -12.65 6.15
N ALA A 51 -4.88 -12.17 6.27
CA ALA A 51 -5.54 -12.00 7.56
C ALA A 51 -5.68 -13.32 8.36
N PRO A 52 -6.06 -14.48 7.77
CA PRO A 52 -6.12 -15.74 8.49
C PRO A 52 -4.78 -16.22 9.03
N VAL A 53 -3.67 -15.83 8.38
CA VAL A 53 -2.30 -16.26 8.74
C VAL A 53 -1.74 -15.42 9.88
N HIS A 54 -2.15 -14.15 9.97
CA HIS A 54 -1.65 -13.21 10.97
C HIS A 54 -2.61 -12.97 12.13
N ALA A 55 -3.84 -13.51 12.05
CA ALA A 55 -4.78 -13.47 13.16
C ALA A 55 -4.20 -14.27 14.35
N PRO A 56 -4.26 -13.75 15.59
CA PRO A 56 -3.71 -14.47 16.74
C PRO A 56 -4.47 -15.78 17.04
N SER A 57 -5.73 -15.89 16.59
CA SER A 57 -6.54 -17.10 16.64
C SER A 57 -7.59 -17.11 15.52
N PRO A 58 -8.17 -18.27 15.14
CA PRO A 58 -9.22 -18.34 14.13
C PRO A 58 -10.46 -17.49 14.45
N ALA A 59 -10.79 -17.35 15.74
CA ALA A 59 -11.92 -16.52 16.20
C ALA A 59 -11.71 -15.01 15.96
N GLN A 60 -10.45 -14.57 15.80
CA GLN A 60 -10.09 -13.16 15.64
C GLN A 60 -9.89 -12.72 14.18
N ILE A 61 -10.06 -13.62 13.21
CA ILE A 61 -9.93 -13.29 11.77
C ILE A 61 -10.87 -12.14 11.37
N GLY A 62 -12.10 -12.13 11.89
CA GLY A 62 -13.05 -11.05 11.67
C GLY A 62 -12.55 -9.70 12.19
N VAL A 63 -11.94 -9.68 13.37
CA VAL A 63 -11.34 -8.47 13.97
C VAL A 63 -10.16 -8.00 13.14
N THR A 64 -9.27 -8.90 12.71
CA THR A 64 -8.14 -8.59 11.83
C THR A 64 -8.61 -7.96 10.52
N ASN A 65 -9.63 -8.52 9.87
CA ASN A 65 -10.23 -7.94 8.67
C ASN A 65 -10.85 -6.56 8.94
N GLY A 66 -11.52 -6.39 10.08
CA GLY A 66 -12.07 -5.10 10.50
C GLY A 66 -10.99 -4.02 10.62
N ILE A 67 -9.84 -4.33 11.21
CA ILE A 67 -8.69 -3.42 11.31
C ILE A 67 -8.13 -3.07 9.92
N ILE A 68 -7.98 -4.06 9.05
CA ILE A 68 -7.52 -3.85 7.66
C ILE A 68 -8.44 -2.87 6.92
N VAL A 69 -9.76 -3.07 7.00
CA VAL A 69 -10.75 -2.22 6.34
C VAL A 69 -10.78 -0.81 6.93
N GLN A 70 -10.62 -0.66 8.25
CA GLN A 70 -10.51 0.66 8.88
C GLN A 70 -9.33 1.46 8.33
N GLY A 71 -8.17 0.81 8.12
CA GLY A 71 -7.04 1.46 7.45
C GLY A 71 -7.38 1.97 6.04
N SER A 72 -8.09 1.15 5.26
CA SER A 72 -8.58 1.57 3.92
C SER A 72 -9.52 2.77 4.02
N ASN A 73 -10.44 2.78 4.99
CA ASN A 73 -11.39 3.87 5.19
C ASN A 73 -10.68 5.17 5.60
N MET A 74 -9.64 5.09 6.42
CA MET A 74 -8.81 6.25 6.74
C MET A 74 -8.16 6.85 5.49
N GLY A 75 -7.62 6.01 4.60
CA GLY A 75 -7.07 6.45 3.32
C GLY A 75 -8.12 7.17 2.45
N SER A 76 -9.31 6.60 2.32
CA SER A 76 -10.42 7.21 1.56
C SER A 76 -10.94 8.51 2.19
N LEU A 77 -10.92 8.60 3.53
CA LEU A 77 -11.36 9.79 4.26
C LEU A 77 -10.36 10.94 4.13
N PHE A 78 -9.07 10.67 4.34
CA PHE A 78 -8.03 11.70 4.38
C PHE A 78 -7.40 11.98 3.01
N GLY A 79 -7.46 11.05 2.06
CA GLY A 79 -6.85 11.18 0.74
C GLY A 79 -7.28 12.45 -0.01
N PRO A 80 -8.58 12.65 -0.30
CA PRO A 80 -9.02 13.82 -1.05
C PRO A 80 -8.71 15.17 -0.36
N PRO A 81 -8.94 15.34 0.97
CA PRO A 81 -8.51 16.56 1.67
C PRO A 81 -7.00 16.83 1.60
N LEU A 82 -6.16 15.80 1.71
CA LEU A 82 -4.70 15.95 1.61
C LEU A 82 -4.27 16.38 0.20
N VAL A 83 -4.87 15.80 -0.84
CA VAL A 83 -4.64 16.25 -2.24
C VAL A 83 -5.08 17.70 -2.41
N ALA A 84 -6.27 18.06 -1.94
CA ALA A 84 -6.80 19.43 -2.06
C ALA A 84 -5.92 20.45 -1.33
N LEU A 85 -5.42 20.12 -0.14
CA LEU A 85 -4.48 20.95 0.62
C LEU A 85 -3.15 21.12 -0.13
N LEU A 86 -2.62 20.05 -0.72
CA LEU A 86 -1.36 20.10 -1.45
C LEU A 86 -1.48 20.92 -2.74
N VAL A 87 -2.57 20.74 -3.50
CA VAL A 87 -2.82 21.48 -4.73
C VAL A 87 -3.09 22.96 -4.45
N SER A 88 -3.83 23.28 -3.40
CA SER A 88 -4.13 24.68 -3.03
C SER A 88 -2.92 25.43 -2.45
N SER A 89 -2.06 24.75 -1.69
CA SER A 89 -0.86 25.36 -1.10
C SER A 89 0.30 25.52 -2.09
N LEU A 90 0.52 24.54 -2.98
CA LEU A 90 1.64 24.54 -3.93
C LEU A 90 1.25 25.00 -5.35
N GLY A 91 -0.01 25.39 -5.56
CA GLY A 91 -0.46 26.09 -6.76
C GLY A 91 -0.51 25.25 -8.05
N GLY A 92 -0.70 23.92 -7.95
CA GLY A 92 -0.78 23.11 -9.16
C GLY A 92 -0.99 21.62 -8.94
N TRP A 93 -1.66 20.98 -9.90
CA TRP A 93 -1.94 19.55 -9.91
C TRP A 93 -0.69 18.68 -10.06
N ASN A 94 0.40 19.22 -10.62
CA ASN A 94 1.68 18.52 -10.73
C ASN A 94 2.19 18.05 -9.35
N ASN A 95 1.90 18.81 -8.30
CA ASN A 95 2.33 18.48 -6.95
C ASN A 95 1.55 17.32 -6.32
N ALA A 96 0.34 16.99 -6.81
CA ALA A 96 -0.43 15.86 -6.31
C ALA A 96 0.30 14.51 -6.52
N GLY A 97 1.19 14.43 -7.52
CA GLY A 97 2.05 13.28 -7.75
C GLY A 97 2.98 12.96 -6.57
N TRP A 98 3.44 13.98 -5.83
CA TRP A 98 4.29 13.78 -4.65
C TRP A 98 3.56 13.03 -3.53
N LEU A 99 2.27 13.29 -3.34
CA LEU A 99 1.50 12.57 -2.31
C LEU A 99 1.41 11.07 -2.63
N LEU A 100 1.17 10.71 -3.89
CA LEU A 100 1.13 9.32 -4.32
C LEU A 100 2.50 8.66 -4.25
N LEU A 101 3.56 9.38 -4.62
CA LEU A 101 4.93 8.88 -4.50
C LEU A 101 5.29 8.59 -3.04
N CYS A 102 5.05 9.55 -2.14
CA CYS A 102 5.27 9.38 -0.71
C CYS A 102 4.45 8.23 -0.13
N SER A 103 3.21 8.07 -0.57
CA SER A 103 2.35 6.94 -0.16
C SER A 103 2.90 5.60 -0.65
N GLY A 104 3.43 5.53 -1.88
CA GLY A 104 4.11 4.36 -2.41
C GLY A 104 5.38 4.00 -1.64
N VAL A 105 6.20 5.00 -1.28
CA VAL A 105 7.38 4.82 -0.43
C VAL A 105 7.00 4.33 0.96
N LEU A 106 5.96 4.91 1.57
CA LEU A 106 5.44 4.45 2.86
C LEU A 106 4.97 2.99 2.77
N GLY A 107 4.25 2.63 1.70
CA GLY A 107 3.84 1.25 1.44
C GLY A 107 5.02 0.29 1.33
N LEU A 108 6.09 0.69 0.64
CA LEU A 108 7.34 -0.07 0.59
C LEU A 108 7.96 -0.26 1.98
N ILE A 109 8.07 0.81 2.77
CA ILE A 109 8.62 0.74 4.13
C ILE A 109 7.81 -0.23 4.99
N LEU A 110 6.48 -0.12 4.97
CA LEU A 110 5.59 -1.01 5.71
C LEU A 110 5.73 -2.47 5.24
N ALA A 111 5.84 -2.71 3.93
CA ALA A 111 6.08 -4.05 3.40
C ALA A 111 7.40 -4.64 3.88
N LEU A 112 8.47 -3.84 3.95
CA LEU A 112 9.76 -4.27 4.51
C LEU A 112 9.67 -4.55 6.01
N LEU A 113 8.89 -3.79 6.77
CA LEU A 113 8.65 -4.08 8.18
C LEU A 113 7.91 -5.43 8.34
N VAL A 114 6.87 -5.68 7.54
CA VAL A 114 6.19 -6.99 7.53
C VAL A 114 7.17 -8.13 7.23
N ARG A 115 8.07 -7.95 6.26
CA ARG A 115 9.13 -8.94 5.98
C ARG A 115 9.97 -9.24 7.22
N THR A 116 10.41 -8.20 7.95
CA THR A 116 11.24 -8.41 9.15
C THR A 116 10.51 -9.19 10.24
N LEU A 117 9.22 -8.91 10.44
CA LEU A 117 8.37 -9.63 11.40
C LEU A 117 8.16 -11.10 10.98
N GLU A 118 7.86 -11.35 9.70
CA GLU A 118 7.73 -12.72 9.17
C GLU A 118 9.03 -13.53 9.37
N GLN A 119 10.20 -12.90 9.16
CA GLN A 119 11.50 -13.55 9.36
C GLN A 119 11.79 -13.86 10.84
N GLN A 120 11.45 -12.96 11.76
CA GLN A 120 11.62 -13.16 13.19
C GLN A 120 10.77 -14.33 13.71
N HIS A 121 9.50 -14.41 13.31
CA HIS A 121 8.63 -15.53 13.69
C HIS A 121 9.14 -16.87 13.15
N ALA A 122 9.64 -16.90 11.91
CA ALA A 122 10.22 -18.12 11.33
C ALA A 122 11.46 -18.59 12.11
N GLN A 123 12.33 -17.67 12.53
CA GLN A 123 13.52 -18.01 13.33
C GLN A 123 13.15 -18.54 14.71
N GLN A 124 12.16 -17.94 15.39
CA GLN A 124 11.69 -18.40 16.68
C GLN A 124 11.13 -19.83 16.62
N ALA A 125 10.36 -20.15 15.58
CA ALA A 125 9.84 -21.51 15.38
C ALA A 125 10.96 -22.56 15.21
N ILE A 126 12.04 -22.22 14.51
CA ILE A 126 13.20 -23.11 14.34
C ILE A 126 13.94 -23.33 15.67
N LEU A 127 14.10 -22.28 16.49
CA LEU A 127 14.76 -22.40 17.80
C LEU A 127 14.00 -23.30 18.78
N LEU A 128 12.66 -23.24 18.75
CA LEU A 128 11.81 -24.08 19.62
C LEU A 128 11.78 -25.56 19.20
N THR A 129 12.12 -25.86 17.95
CA THR A 129 12.12 -27.23 17.40
C THR A 129 13.50 -27.90 17.45
N LYS A 130 14.56 -27.16 17.78
CA LYS A 130 15.91 -27.73 17.94
C LYS A 130 15.96 -28.60 19.22
N PRO A 131 16.31 -29.90 19.12
CA PRO A 131 16.45 -30.75 20.30
C PRO A 131 17.57 -30.21 21.20
N ARG A 132 17.32 -30.20 22.51
CA ARG A 132 18.27 -29.75 23.55
C ARG A 132 19.46 -30.70 23.68
#